data_AF-A0A4V3EBW1-F1
#
_entry.id   AF-A0A4V3EBW1-F1
#
_cell.length_a   1.000
_cell.length_b   1.000
_cell.length_c   1.000
_cell.angle_alpha   90.00
_cell.angle_beta   90.00
_cell.angle_gamma   90.00
#
_symmetry.space_group_name_H-M   'P 1'
#
loop_
_entity.id
_entity.type
_entity.pdbx_description
1 polymer ?
#
loop_
_entity_poly.entity_id
_entity_poly.type
_entity_poly.pdbx_seq_one_letter_code
_entity_poly.pdbx_strand_id
1 'polypeptide(L)'
;MFNPSQADVRRFFCAAYAKHQAGQPMEAIETLASLWIDEHPEYREDLSDVDAAIARNYDLTPEKTNPFLHLSMHLSISEQCSIDQPRGIRQAVELLAKRLGSLHDAHHVAMECLGTMLWESQRSGRPPDGNAYVAAVQRQATKD
;
A
#
# COMPACT_ATOMS: atom_id res chain seq x y z
N MET A 1 14.26 -13.05 7.71
CA MET A 1 13.10 -12.41 7.05
C MET A 1 12.28 -11.79 8.16
N PHE A 2 12.28 -10.46 8.27
CA PHE A 2 11.49 -9.76 9.27
C PHE A 2 10.07 -9.71 8.72
N ASN A 3 9.19 -10.59 9.21
CA ASN A 3 7.78 -10.58 8.83
C ASN A 3 7.02 -9.93 9.99
N PRO A 4 6.72 -8.61 9.93
CA PRO A 4 6.07 -7.93 11.04
C PRO A 4 4.71 -8.57 11.32
N SER A 5 4.34 -8.68 12.60
CA SER A 5 3.00 -9.11 12.95
C SER A 5 1.98 -8.04 12.57
N GLN A 6 0.69 -8.40 12.48
CA GLN A 6 -0.37 -7.42 12.27
C GLN A 6 -0.33 -6.29 13.32
N ALA A 7 0.01 -6.62 14.57
CA ALA A 7 0.11 -5.64 15.64
C ALA A 7 1.31 -4.69 15.43
N ASP A 8 2.41 -5.17 14.87
CA ASP A 8 3.57 -4.32 14.57
C ASP A 8 3.26 -3.31 13.45
N VAL A 9 2.57 -3.77 12.39
CA VAL A 9 2.11 -2.88 11.30
C VAL A 9 1.16 -1.81 11.84
N ARG A 10 0.22 -2.19 12.71
CA ARG A 10 -0.74 -1.25 13.32
C ARG A 10 -0.04 -0.22 14.19
N ARG A 11 0.87 -0.65 15.07
CA ARG A 11 1.69 0.26 15.88
C ARG A 11 2.50 1.21 15.03
N PHE A 12 3.10 0.71 13.95
CA PHE A 12 3.88 1.53 13.03
C PHE A 12 3.04 2.67 12.44
N PHE A 13 1.88 2.37 11.85
CA PHE A 13 1.06 3.43 11.24
C PHE A 13 0.45 4.39 12.26
N CYS A 14 0.01 3.90 13.43
CA CYS A 14 -0.48 4.78 14.50
C CYS A 14 0.64 5.71 15.02
N ALA A 15 1.87 5.19 15.16
CA ALA A 15 3.02 5.99 15.59
C ALA A 15 3.43 7.03 14.52
N ALA A 16 3.47 6.65 13.24
CA ALA A 16 3.75 7.57 12.14
C ALA A 16 2.69 8.69 12.07
N TYR A 17 1.41 8.35 12.21
CA TYR A 17 0.33 9.33 12.27
C TYR A 17 0.48 10.28 13.46
N ALA A 18 0.71 9.75 14.67
CA ALA A 18 0.89 10.57 15.87
C ALA A 18 2.09 11.52 15.76
N LYS A 19 3.22 11.04 15.24
CA LYS A 19 4.42 11.87 14.98
C LYS A 19 4.14 12.97 13.97
N HIS A 20 3.48 12.63 12.86
CA HIS A 20 3.10 13.59 11.82
C HIS A 20 2.22 14.71 12.37
N GLN A 21 1.15 14.35 13.11
CA GLN A 21 0.23 15.30 13.73
C GLN A 21 0.91 16.21 14.76
N ALA A 22 1.93 15.71 15.46
CA ALA A 22 2.69 16.45 16.46
C ALA A 22 3.89 17.23 15.88
N GLY A 23 4.14 17.14 14.57
CA GLY A 23 5.32 17.75 13.94
C GLY A 23 6.66 17.20 14.48
N GLN A 24 6.66 15.93 14.92
CA GLN A 24 7.85 15.29 15.47
C GLN A 24 8.79 14.81 14.37
N PRO A 25 10.09 14.66 14.65
CA PRO A 25 11.02 14.01 13.73
C PRO A 25 10.54 12.60 13.36
N MET A 26 10.60 12.28 12.07
CA MET A 26 10.17 11.01 11.51
C MET A 26 11.33 10.36 10.74
N GLU A 27 11.43 9.04 10.83
CA GLU A 27 12.29 8.26 9.95
C GLU A 27 11.80 8.36 8.49
N ALA A 28 12.65 7.99 7.53
CA ALA A 28 12.30 8.06 6.11
C ALA A 28 11.04 7.24 5.78
N ILE A 29 10.89 6.05 6.35
CA ILE A 29 9.72 5.20 6.16
C ILE A 29 8.46 5.76 6.84
N GLU A 30 8.60 6.43 7.99
CA GLU A 30 7.49 7.10 8.67
C GLU A 30 7.02 8.32 7.88
N THR A 31 7.95 9.07 7.29
CA THR A 31 7.66 10.20 6.39
C THR A 31 6.92 9.71 5.14
N LEU A 32 7.38 8.62 4.53
CA LEU A 32 6.68 8.03 3.38
C LEU A 32 5.26 7.55 3.77
N ALA A 33 5.12 6.93 4.95
CA ALA A 33 3.82 6.52 5.46
C ALA A 33 2.90 7.71 5.70
N SER A 34 3.40 8.83 6.26
CA SER A 34 2.58 10.01 6.51
C SER A 34 2.02 10.63 5.24
N LEU A 35 2.81 10.65 4.14
CA LEU A 35 2.34 11.13 2.85
C LEU A 35 1.14 10.31 2.34
N TRP A 36 1.16 8.98 2.52
CA TRP A 36 0.01 8.14 2.16
C TRP A 36 -1.15 8.26 3.15
N ILE A 37 -0.88 8.49 4.44
CA ILE A 37 -1.94 8.77 5.42
C ILE A 37 -2.69 10.07 5.08
N ASP A 38 -1.98 11.10 4.61
CA ASP A 38 -2.60 12.38 4.22
C ASP A 38 -3.56 12.25 3.03
N GLU A 39 -3.26 11.33 2.11
CA GLU A 39 -4.12 10.97 0.99
C GLU A 39 -5.39 10.19 1.42
N HIS A 40 -5.41 9.64 2.65
CA HIS A 40 -6.50 8.83 3.20
C HIS A 40 -7.08 9.40 4.51
N PRO A 41 -7.75 10.58 4.47
CA PRO A 41 -8.35 11.17 5.67
C PRO A 41 -9.40 10.27 6.33
N GLU A 42 -10.02 9.35 5.60
CA GLU A 42 -10.99 8.36 6.09
C GLU A 42 -10.40 7.39 7.13
N TYR A 43 -9.08 7.20 7.16
CA TYR A 43 -8.41 6.29 8.10
C TYR A 43 -7.93 6.98 9.39
N ARG A 44 -8.08 8.31 9.50
CA ARG A 44 -7.61 9.07 10.66
C ARG A 44 -8.17 8.57 11.99
N GLU A 45 -9.42 8.15 12.03
CA GLU A 45 -10.04 7.60 13.25
C GLU A 45 -9.37 6.28 13.64
N ASP A 46 -9.19 5.36 12.68
CA ASP A 46 -8.55 4.05 12.92
C ASP A 46 -7.07 4.17 13.33
N LEU A 47 -6.40 5.27 12.95
CA LEU A 47 -4.99 5.55 13.29
C LEU A 47 -4.82 6.32 14.61
N SER A 48 -5.90 6.87 15.16
CA SER A 48 -5.83 7.77 16.32
C SER A 48 -5.69 7.06 17.68
N ASP A 49 -6.04 5.77 17.74
CA ASP A 49 -5.97 4.94 18.95
C ASP A 49 -5.30 3.61 18.63
N VAL A 50 -4.06 3.45 19.10
CA VAL A 50 -3.24 2.26 18.83
C VAL A 50 -3.79 1.00 19.49
N ASP A 51 -4.39 1.11 20.66
CA ASP A 51 -4.92 -0.06 21.39
C ASP A 51 -6.21 -0.54 20.73
N ALA A 52 -7.09 0.39 20.34
CA ALA A 52 -8.27 0.08 19.54
C ALA A 52 -7.88 -0.51 18.17
N ALA A 53 -6.87 0.08 17.51
CA ALA A 53 -6.34 -0.43 16.25
C ALA A 53 -5.88 -1.88 16.39
N ILE A 54 -5.09 -2.23 17.41
CA ILE A 54 -4.61 -3.60 17.67
C ILE A 54 -5.75 -4.56 17.99
N ALA A 55 -6.75 -4.12 18.75
CA ALA A 55 -7.87 -4.97 19.15
C ALA A 55 -8.86 -5.25 18.00
N ARG A 56 -8.94 -4.38 16.98
CA ARG A 56 -9.92 -4.48 15.90
C ARG A 56 -9.67 -5.69 15.00
N ASN A 57 -10.73 -6.41 14.64
CA ASN A 57 -10.67 -7.48 13.65
C ASN A 57 -11.44 -7.08 12.38
N TYR A 58 -10.70 -6.71 11.34
CA TYR A 58 -11.28 -6.29 10.06
C TYR A 58 -11.85 -7.46 9.24
N ASP A 59 -11.49 -8.71 9.56
CA ASP A 59 -12.06 -9.89 8.90
C ASP A 59 -13.56 -10.05 9.23
N LEU A 60 -14.02 -9.42 10.33
CA LEU A 60 -15.43 -9.43 10.76
C LEU A 60 -16.25 -8.29 10.15
N THR A 61 -15.63 -7.36 9.42
CA THR A 61 -16.27 -6.22 8.77
C THR A 61 -15.87 -6.17 7.29
N PRO A 62 -16.27 -7.15 6.47
CA PRO A 62 -15.83 -7.26 5.07
C PRO A 62 -16.27 -6.09 4.19
N GLU A 63 -17.28 -5.33 4.61
CA GLU A 63 -17.72 -4.10 3.96
C GLU A 63 -16.76 -2.91 4.18
N LYS A 64 -15.82 -3.03 5.14
CA LYS A 64 -14.80 -2.02 5.42
C LYS A 64 -13.44 -2.46 4.92
N THR A 65 -12.81 -1.62 4.10
CA THR A 65 -11.40 -1.79 3.76
C THR A 65 -10.55 -1.74 5.01
N ASN A 66 -9.64 -2.69 5.17
CA ASN A 66 -8.67 -2.68 6.27
C ASN A 66 -7.61 -1.58 6.01
N PRO A 67 -7.58 -0.49 6.80
CA PRO A 67 -6.72 0.66 6.55
C PRO A 67 -5.24 0.30 6.62
N PHE A 68 -4.87 -0.61 7.51
CA PHE A 68 -3.48 -1.01 7.71
C PHE A 68 -2.97 -1.86 6.55
N LEU A 69 -3.79 -2.74 6.01
CA LEU A 69 -3.46 -3.49 4.81
C LEU A 69 -3.33 -2.56 3.61
N HIS A 70 -4.31 -1.67 3.42
CA HIS A 70 -4.34 -0.69 2.34
C HIS A 70 -3.08 0.19 2.33
N LEU A 71 -2.77 0.84 3.45
CA LEU A 71 -1.57 1.68 3.59
C LEU A 71 -0.27 0.87 3.43
N SER A 72 -0.23 -0.38 3.90
CA SER A 72 0.93 -1.27 3.67
C SER A 72 1.14 -1.56 2.19
N MET A 73 0.06 -1.68 1.40
CA MET A 73 0.17 -1.89 -0.05
C MET A 73 0.71 -0.64 -0.76
N HIS A 74 0.35 0.58 -0.31
CA HIS A 74 0.98 1.81 -0.80
C HIS A 74 2.49 1.84 -0.54
N LEU A 75 2.92 1.49 0.68
CA LEU A 75 4.35 1.40 1.00
C LEU A 75 5.06 0.34 0.16
N SER A 76 4.44 -0.83 -0.02
CA SER A 76 4.99 -1.90 -0.85
C SER A 76 5.19 -1.46 -2.30
N ILE A 77 4.19 -0.81 -2.91
CA ILE A 77 4.30 -0.30 -4.28
C ILE A 77 5.35 0.81 -4.37
N SER A 78 5.43 1.68 -3.36
CA SER A 78 6.45 2.73 -3.29
C SER A 78 7.87 2.15 -3.27
N GLU A 79 8.10 1.11 -2.45
CA GLU A 79 9.37 0.39 -2.39
C GLU A 79 9.67 -0.29 -3.73
N GLN A 80 8.71 -1.05 -4.28
CA GLN A 80 8.82 -1.69 -5.60
C GLN A 80 9.24 -0.69 -6.68
N CYS A 81 8.66 0.51 -6.70
CA CYS A 81 9.04 1.57 -7.63
C CYS A 81 10.43 2.14 -7.35
N SER A 82 10.79 2.33 -6.08
CA SER A 82 12.10 2.86 -5.67
C SER A 82 13.26 1.97 -6.13
N ILE A 83 13.12 0.65 -5.96
CA ILE A 83 14.14 -0.33 -6.36
C ILE A 83 13.89 -0.96 -7.74
N ASP A 84 12.81 -0.56 -8.41
CA ASP A 84 12.35 -1.10 -9.70
C ASP A 84 12.29 -2.63 -9.72
N GLN A 85 11.64 -3.20 -8.70
CA GLN A 85 11.48 -4.63 -8.50
C GLN A 85 9.99 -4.94 -8.24
N PRO A 86 9.30 -5.69 -9.12
CA PRO A 86 9.82 -6.34 -10.34
C PRO A 86 10.24 -5.33 -11.41
N ARG A 87 11.25 -5.69 -12.20
CA ARG A 87 11.83 -4.80 -13.24
C ARG A 87 10.76 -4.23 -14.16
N GLY A 88 10.73 -2.91 -14.26
CA GLY A 88 9.79 -2.17 -15.11
C GLY A 88 8.56 -1.63 -14.36
N ILE A 89 8.36 -2.00 -13.08
CA ILE A 89 7.22 -1.53 -12.30
C ILE A 89 7.24 0.00 -12.13
N ARG A 90 8.42 0.59 -11.91
CA ARG A 90 8.58 2.04 -11.75
C ARG A 90 8.04 2.78 -12.97
N GLN A 91 8.51 2.41 -14.16
CA GLN A 91 8.05 3.03 -15.41
C GLN A 91 6.56 2.79 -15.64
N ALA A 92 6.05 1.59 -15.33
CA ALA A 92 4.64 1.27 -15.49
C ALA A 92 3.74 2.17 -14.63
N VAL A 93 4.09 2.36 -13.35
CA VAL A 93 3.37 3.23 -12.42
C VAL A 93 3.51 4.70 -12.81
N GLU A 94 4.70 5.15 -13.22
CA GLU A 94 4.92 6.53 -13.68
C GLU A 94 4.07 6.88 -14.92
N LEU A 95 3.97 5.96 -15.89
CA LEU A 95 3.13 6.16 -17.07
C LEU A 95 1.64 6.16 -16.68
N LEU A 96 1.23 5.27 -15.79
CA LEU A 96 -0.13 5.21 -15.28
C LEU A 96 -0.51 6.50 -14.54
N ALA A 97 0.36 6.99 -13.66
CA ALA A 97 0.17 8.25 -12.93
C ALA A 97 0.06 9.45 -13.88
N LYS A 98 0.89 9.50 -14.94
CA LYS A 98 0.78 10.54 -15.98
C LYS A 98 -0.55 10.47 -16.73
N ARG A 99 -1.02 9.27 -17.05
CA ARG A 99 -2.32 9.07 -17.71
C ARG A 99 -3.48 9.52 -16.83
N LEU A 100 -3.47 9.14 -15.55
CA LEU A 100 -4.53 9.45 -14.60
C LEU A 100 -4.44 10.87 -14.02
N GLY A 101 -3.28 11.54 -14.16
CA GLY A 101 -3.03 12.83 -13.53
C GLY A 101 -2.87 12.74 -12.00
N SER A 102 -2.69 11.54 -11.45
CA SER A 102 -2.72 11.27 -10.02
C SER A 102 -1.87 10.04 -9.68
N LEU A 103 -0.87 10.22 -8.79
CA LEU A 103 -0.08 9.11 -8.28
C LEU A 103 -0.92 8.22 -7.34
N HIS A 104 -1.83 8.83 -6.58
CA HIS A 104 -2.74 8.14 -5.67
C HIS A 104 -3.64 7.17 -6.45
N ASP A 105 -4.28 7.63 -7.53
CA ASP A 105 -5.13 6.77 -8.36
C ASP A 105 -4.31 5.68 -9.07
N ALA A 106 -3.09 6.00 -9.50
CA ALA A 106 -2.19 5.01 -10.08
C ALA A 106 -1.80 3.93 -9.08
N HIS A 107 -1.56 4.28 -7.82
CA HIS A 107 -1.31 3.30 -6.76
C HIS A 107 -2.53 2.42 -6.51
N HIS A 108 -3.74 2.96 -6.49
CA HIS A 108 -4.97 2.15 -6.36
C HIS A 108 -5.11 1.14 -7.51
N VAL A 109 -4.92 1.57 -8.75
CA VAL A 109 -5.00 0.65 -9.90
C VAL A 109 -3.85 -0.38 -9.87
N ALA A 110 -2.65 0.02 -9.46
CA ALA A 110 -1.54 -0.92 -9.27
C ALA A 110 -1.82 -1.91 -8.13
N MET A 111 -2.51 -1.48 -7.06
CA MET A 111 -2.93 -2.29 -5.94
C MET A 111 -3.87 -3.42 -6.37
N GLU A 112 -4.81 -3.16 -7.28
CA GLU A 112 -5.67 -4.19 -7.87
C GLU A 112 -4.85 -5.25 -8.65
N CYS A 113 -3.86 -4.80 -9.41
CA CYS A 113 -2.97 -5.69 -10.16
C CYS A 113 -2.10 -6.53 -9.21
N LEU A 114 -1.58 -5.93 -8.14
CA LEU A 114 -0.82 -6.60 -7.09
C LEU A 114 -1.67 -7.64 -6.36
N GLY A 115 -2.89 -7.27 -5.97
CA GLY A 115 -3.86 -8.17 -5.33
C GLY A 115 -4.21 -9.37 -6.23
N THR A 116 -4.39 -9.13 -7.53
CA THR A 116 -4.63 -10.19 -8.52
C THR A 116 -3.47 -11.17 -8.57
N MET A 117 -2.22 -10.67 -8.67
CA MET A 117 -1.03 -11.53 -8.68
C MET A 117 -0.91 -12.39 -7.41
N LEU A 118 -1.15 -11.78 -6.25
CA LEU A 118 -1.10 -12.49 -4.96
C LEU A 118 -2.18 -13.57 -4.85
N TRP A 119 -3.41 -13.25 -5.28
CA TRP A 119 -4.52 -14.19 -5.30
C TRP A 119 -4.27 -15.36 -6.26
N GLU A 120 -3.73 -15.10 -7.45
CA GLU A 120 -3.37 -16.14 -8.43
C GLU A 120 -2.24 -17.04 -7.90
N SER A 121 -1.25 -16.46 -7.25
CA SER A 121 -0.17 -17.19 -6.57
C SER A 121 -0.74 -18.12 -5.50
N GLN A 122 -1.62 -17.61 -4.63
CA GLN A 122 -2.25 -18.39 -3.57
C GLN A 122 -3.11 -19.52 -4.14
N ARG A 123 -3.94 -19.23 -5.14
CA ARG A 123 -4.83 -20.22 -5.77
C ARG A 123 -4.06 -21.33 -6.50
N SER A 124 -2.95 -20.98 -7.16
CA SER A 124 -2.16 -21.93 -7.97
C SER A 124 -1.05 -22.64 -7.19
N GLY A 125 -0.72 -22.17 -5.97
CA GLY A 125 0.41 -22.65 -5.18
C GLY A 125 1.78 -22.32 -5.78
N ARG A 126 1.83 -21.45 -6.80
CA ARG A 126 3.07 -21.02 -7.47
C ARG A 126 3.56 -19.70 -6.88
N PRO A 127 4.87 -19.38 -6.99
CA PRO A 127 5.38 -18.07 -6.60
C PRO A 127 4.67 -16.93 -7.35
N PRO A 128 4.56 -15.72 -6.75
CA PRO A 128 3.98 -14.56 -7.42
C PRO A 128 4.67 -14.24 -8.74
N ASP A 129 3.88 -14.01 -9.80
CA ASP A 129 4.39 -13.68 -11.13
C ASP A 129 4.54 -12.16 -11.29
N GLY A 130 5.73 -11.67 -10.93
CA GLY A 130 6.07 -10.26 -11.05
C GLY A 130 6.00 -9.71 -12.48
N ASN A 131 6.24 -10.55 -13.50
CA ASN A 131 6.16 -10.11 -14.89
C ASN A 131 4.69 -9.91 -15.31
N ALA A 132 3.81 -10.83 -14.91
CA ALA A 132 2.38 -10.68 -15.14
C ALA A 132 1.80 -9.44 -14.43
N TYR A 133 2.25 -9.16 -13.21
CA TYR A 133 1.92 -7.95 -12.46
C TYR A 133 2.34 -6.67 -13.20
N VAL A 134 3.62 -6.55 -13.60
CA VAL A 134 4.10 -5.38 -14.34
C VAL A 134 3.34 -5.20 -15.66
N ALA A 135 3.12 -6.29 -16.40
CA ALA A 135 2.35 -6.24 -17.65
C ALA A 135 0.89 -5.80 -17.41
N ALA A 136 0.28 -6.19 -16.29
CA ALA A 136 -1.07 -5.74 -15.93
C ALA A 136 -1.11 -4.22 -15.67
N VAL A 137 -0.16 -3.68 -14.91
CA VAL A 137 -0.05 -2.23 -14.67
C VAL A 137 0.20 -1.48 -15.99
N GLN A 138 1.10 -1.97 -16.83
CA GLN A 138 1.38 -1.37 -18.15
C GLN A 138 0.15 -1.33 -19.04
N ARG A 139 -0.68 -2.39 -19.07
CA ARG A 139 -1.95 -2.36 -19.81
C ARG A 139 -2.88 -1.27 -19.29
N GLN A 140 -2.91 -1.02 -17.98
CA GLN A 140 -3.71 0.10 -17.44
C GLN A 140 -3.10 1.46 -17.80
N ALA A 141 -1.79 1.55 -18.04
CA ALA A 141 -1.16 2.80 -18.48
C ALA A 141 -1.40 3.12 -19.97
N THR A 142 -1.71 2.12 -20.80
CA THR A 142 -1.77 2.25 -22.26
C THR A 142 -3.14 1.97 -22.90
N LYS A 143 -4.15 1.57 -22.12
CA LYS A 143 -5.52 1.55 -22.64
C LYS A 143 -5.91 2.96 -23.09
N ASP A 144 -6.64 3.06 -24.20
CA ASP A 144 -7.29 4.31 -24.59
C ASP A 144 -8.44 4.63 -23.62
#